data_AF-A0A9E4VP51-F1
#
_entry.id   AF-A0A9E4VP51-F1
#
_cell.length_a   1.000
_cell.length_b   1.000
_cell.length_c   1.000
_cell.angle_alpha   90.00
_cell.angle_beta   90.00
_cell.angle_gamma   90.00
#
_symmetry.space_group_name_H-M   'P 1'
#
loop_
_entity.id
_entity.type
_entity.pdbx_description
1 polymer ?
#
loop_
_entity_poly.entity_id
_entity_poly.type
_entity_poly.pdbx_seq_one_letter_code
_entity_poly.pdbx_strand_id
1 'polypeptide(L)' 'FYPDGDAAKSGIFHGVDIPGPDYQELASPFGGHGEKVEDPKRLAGAIKDGLAAVAEGRVAILDVVLSG' A
#
# COMPACT_ATOMS: atom_id res chain seq x y z
N PHE A 1 1.40 -19.77 14.13
CA PHE A 1 -0.03 -19.81 14.48
C PHE A 1 -0.16 -20.53 15.82
N TYR A 2 -0.66 -19.85 16.87
CA TYR A 2 -0.80 -20.39 18.23
C TYR A 2 -2.28 -20.48 18.60
N PRO A 3 -2.95 -21.62 18.35
CA PRO A 3 -4.41 -21.74 18.46
C PRO A 3 -4.95 -21.58 19.88
N ASP A 4 -4.13 -21.81 20.91
CA ASP A 4 -4.53 -21.68 22.32
C ASP A 4 -4.22 -20.31 22.94
N GLY A 5 -3.71 -19.34 22.16
CA GLY A 5 -3.37 -18.01 22.65
C GLY A 5 -4.61 -17.14 22.95
N ASP A 6 -4.45 -16.18 23.85
CA ASP A 6 -5.54 -15.28 24.28
C ASP A 6 -6.16 -14.48 23.11
N ALA A 7 -5.37 -14.12 22.11
CA ALA A 7 -5.88 -13.46 20.90
C ALA A 7 -6.82 -14.37 20.09
N ALA A 8 -6.47 -15.66 19.96
CA ALA A 8 -7.29 -16.65 19.26
C ALA A 8 -8.58 -16.98 20.03
N LYS A 9 -8.52 -16.97 21.38
CA LYS A 9 -9.68 -17.22 22.25
C LYS A 9 -10.63 -16.02 22.34
N SER A 10 -10.10 -14.80 22.37
CA SER A 10 -10.88 -13.56 22.50
C SER A 10 -11.42 -13.05 21.16
N GLY A 11 -10.81 -13.46 20.04
CA GLY A 11 -11.05 -12.86 18.72
C GLY A 11 -10.48 -11.44 18.59
N ILE A 12 -9.78 -10.94 19.62
CA ILE A 12 -9.18 -9.61 19.63
C ILE A 12 -7.70 -9.77 19.30
N PHE A 13 -7.36 -9.43 18.07
CA PHE A 13 -5.98 -9.42 17.61
C PHE A 13 -5.45 -7.99 17.63
N HIS A 14 -4.76 -7.61 18.70
CA HIS A 14 -4.09 -6.30 18.75
C HIS A 14 -3.03 -6.24 17.64
N GLY A 15 -3.20 -5.31 16.68
CA GLY A 15 -2.30 -5.15 15.53
C GLY A 15 -2.78 -5.73 14.19
N VAL A 16 -4.02 -6.23 14.07
CA VAL A 16 -4.56 -6.67 12.76
C VAL A 16 -5.23 -5.56 11.96
N ASP A 17 -5.76 -4.54 12.64
CA ASP A 17 -6.35 -3.35 12.02
C ASP A 17 -5.47 -2.15 12.38
N ILE A 18 -4.40 -1.98 11.62
CA ILE A 18 -3.58 -0.78 11.66
C ILE A 18 -4.02 0.04 10.45
N PRO A 19 -4.49 1.30 10.61
CA PRO A 19 -4.66 2.16 9.45
C PRO A 19 -3.31 2.21 8.74
N GLY A 20 -3.27 1.62 7.54
CA GLY A 20 -2.05 1.47 6.77
C GLY A 20 -1.38 2.83 6.63
N PRO A 21 -0.05 2.94 6.84
CA PRO A 21 0.65 4.19 6.58
C PRO A 21 0.44 4.58 5.11
N ASP A 22 0.54 5.88 4.83
CA ASP A 22 0.55 6.42 3.47
C ASP A 22 1.78 5.93 2.70
N TYR A 23 1.72 4.72 2.15
CA TYR A 23 2.86 4.04 1.52
C TYR A 23 3.38 4.82 0.31
N GLN A 24 2.50 5.52 -0.40
CA GLN A 24 2.86 6.39 -1.52
C GLN A 24 3.86 7.48 -1.09
N GLU A 25 3.76 8.00 0.13
CA GLU A 25 4.62 9.08 0.63
C GLU A 25 6.07 8.62 0.84
N LEU A 26 6.31 7.30 0.94
CA LEU A 26 7.67 6.76 1.05
C LEU A 26 8.53 7.03 -0.18
N ALA A 27 7.92 7.33 -1.34
CA ALA A 27 8.65 7.69 -2.55
C ALA A 27 9.20 9.13 -2.50
N SER A 28 8.53 10.04 -1.79
CA SER A 28 8.81 11.49 -1.79
C SER A 28 10.22 11.86 -1.31
N PRO A 29 10.76 11.29 -0.19
CA PRO A 29 12.12 11.57 0.26
C PRO A 29 13.23 11.25 -0.74
N PHE A 30 12.94 10.38 -1.72
CA PHE A 30 13.90 9.94 -2.73
C PHE A 30 13.65 10.60 -4.11
N GLY A 31 12.75 11.59 -4.18
CA GLY A 31 12.33 12.21 -5.44
C GLY A 31 11.55 11.25 -6.37
N GLY A 32 10.96 10.21 -5.79
CA GLY A 32 10.19 9.20 -6.50
C GLY A 32 8.75 9.61 -6.83
N HIS A 33 8.05 8.72 -7.54
CA HIS A 33 6.61 8.82 -7.80
C HIS A 33 5.83 8.00 -6.76
N GLY A 34 5.02 8.66 -5.95
CA GLY A 34 4.07 8.02 -5.06
C GLY A 34 2.64 8.25 -5.56
N GLU A 35 1.85 7.19 -5.66
CA GLU A 35 0.42 7.32 -5.97
C GLU A 35 -0.43 6.32 -5.17
N LYS A 36 -1.50 6.83 -4.54
CA LYS A 36 -2.54 6.01 -3.92
C LYS A 36 -3.67 5.74 -4.91
N VAL A 37 -4.08 4.48 -5.03
CA VAL A 37 -5.12 4.03 -5.95
C VAL A 37 -6.27 3.44 -5.15
N GLU A 38 -7.36 4.21 -5.06
CA GLU A 38 -8.59 3.80 -4.36
C GLU A 38 -9.70 3.34 -5.33
N ASP A 39 -9.72 3.88 -6.56
CA ASP A 39 -10.63 3.44 -7.62
C ASP A 39 -9.93 2.40 -8.52
N PRO A 40 -10.46 1.17 -8.64
CA PRO A 40 -9.93 0.16 -9.56
C PRO A 40 -9.79 0.65 -11.01
N LYS A 41 -10.64 1.59 -11.46
CA LYS A 41 -10.57 2.17 -12.81
C LYS A 41 -9.31 3.03 -12.99
N ARG A 42 -8.74 3.56 -11.91
CA ARG A 42 -7.51 4.35 -11.93
C ARG A 42 -6.26 3.48 -12.07
N LEU A 43 -6.31 2.21 -11.65
CA LEU A 43 -5.14 1.32 -11.59
C LEU A 43 -4.35 1.26 -12.89
N ALA A 44 -5.02 1.11 -14.04
CA ALA A 44 -4.33 1.04 -15.33
C ALA A 44 -3.55 2.34 -15.64
N GLY A 45 -4.10 3.49 -15.28
CA GLY A 45 -3.40 4.77 -15.43
C GLY A 45 -2.26 4.93 -14.42
N ALA A 46 -2.46 4.52 -13.16
CA ALA A 46 -1.44 4.59 -12.13
C ALA A 46 -0.21 3.75 -12.49
N ILE A 47 -0.41 2.56 -13.07
CA ILE A 47 0.66 1.72 -13.62
C ILE A 47 1.41 2.46 -14.74
N LYS A 48 0.68 3.10 -15.67
CA LYS A 48 1.31 3.88 -16.75
C LYS A 48 2.17 5.02 -16.20
N ASP A 49 1.67 5.75 -15.21
CA ASP A 49 2.36 6.91 -14.64
C ASP A 49 3.59 6.48 -13.82
N GLY A 50 3.47 5.39 -13.05
CA GLY A 50 4.60 4.77 -12.35
C GLY A 50 5.68 4.26 -13.32
N LEU A 51 5.29 3.61 -14.42
CA LEU A 51 6.24 3.17 -15.46
C LEU A 51 6.94 4.34 -16.14
N ALA A 52 6.25 5.46 -16.38
CA ALA A 52 6.87 6.68 -16.90
C ALA A 52 7.94 7.22 -15.93
N ALA A 53 7.66 7.24 -14.64
CA ALA A 53 8.63 7.63 -13.62
C ALA A 53 9.86 6.71 -13.60
N VAL A 54 9.66 5.40 -13.71
CA VAL A 54 10.76 4.42 -13.80
C VAL A 54 11.61 4.63 -15.05
N ALA A 55 10.99 4.95 -16.20
CA ALA A 55 11.71 5.25 -17.43
C ALA A 55 12.60 6.51 -17.31
N GLU A 56 12.23 7.44 -16.43
CA GLU A 56 13.03 8.63 -16.09
C GLU A 56 14.08 8.37 -14.99
N GLY A 57 14.19 7.13 -14.50
CA GLY A 57 15.13 6.74 -13.45
C GLY A 57 14.67 7.06 -12.03
N ARG A 58 13.37 7.32 -11.82
CA ARG A 58 12.77 7.60 -10.50
C ARG A 58 12.09 6.34 -9.96
N VAL A 59 12.26 6.05 -8.66
CA VAL A 59 11.51 4.97 -8.00
C VAL A 59 10.01 5.29 -8.01
N ALA A 60 9.16 4.28 -8.14
CA ALA A 60 7.71 4.43 -8.10
C ALA A 60 7.08 3.48 -7.07
N ILE A 61 6.13 4.00 -6.28
CA ILE A 61 5.31 3.25 -5.32
C ILE A 61 3.84 3.49 -5.68
N LEU A 62 3.10 2.41 -5.91
CA LEU A 62 1.65 2.41 -6.05
C LEU A 62 1.03 1.79 -4.80
N ASP A 63 0.38 2.61 -3.98
CA ASP A 63 -0.41 2.15 -2.82
C ASP A 63 -1.82 1.78 -3.28
N VAL A 64 -2.07 0.50 -3.52
CA VAL A 64 -3.34 0.01 -4.08
C VAL A 64 -4.24 -0.48 -2.96
N VAL A 65 -5.35 0.24 -2.74
CA VAL A 65 -6.35 -0.15 -1.75
C VAL A 65 -7.21 -1.27 -2.33
N LEU A 66 -7.27 -2.39 -1.61
CA LEU A 66 -8.11 -3.54 -1.96
C LEU A 66 -9.33 -3.59 -1.04
N SER A 67 -10.50 -3.88 -1.59
CA SER A 67 -11.66 -4.28 -0.79
C SER A 67 -11.45 -5.71 -0.28
N GLY A 68 -11.44 -5.89 1.04
CA GLY A 68 -11.31 -7.18 1.72
C GLY A 68 -12.55 -8.06 1.67
#